data_AF-A0A945S3K5-F1
#
_entry.id   AF-A0A945S3K5-F1
#
_cell.length_a   1.000
_cell.length_b   1.000
_cell.length_c   1.000
_cell.angle_alpha   90.00
_cell.angle_beta   90.00
_cell.angle_gamma   90.00
#
_symmetry.space_group_name_H-M   'P 1'
#
loop_
_entity.id
_entity.type
_entity.pdbx_description
1 polymer ?
#
loop_
_entity_poly.entity_id
_entity_poly.type
_entity_poly.pdbx_seq_one_letter_code
_entity_poly.pdbx_strand_id
1 'polypeptide(L)'
;MNLLSHTKPKSSCPSLSLPAVVDCPACELSVKMAREAGKSAICERCYAQRGRYVFRQVREGQQARSQWWHDTDPVERAVILADAIKREGAHRYFRCYDSGDLDLSAIETWLVFADLLPDIKLWIPTRTWALPEFLPGLRALNAHPRIVVRPSAVAFDDPPVNIAGLSGGHSAHWQEPSKATYQCPGNCAICRTCWDKPGLSVGFKRR
;
A
#
# COMPACT_ATOMS: atom_id res chain seq x y z
N MET A 1 -2.42 -19.77 -10.06
CA MET A 1 -3.15 -18.56 -9.65
C MET A 1 -2.36 -17.33 -10.09
N ASN A 2 -2.99 -16.25 -10.56
CA ASN A 2 -2.26 -15.00 -10.81
C ASN A 2 -2.16 -14.19 -9.51
N LEU A 3 -0.95 -14.13 -8.94
CA LEU A 3 -0.65 -13.42 -7.70
C LEU A 3 -0.47 -11.92 -7.91
N LEU A 4 -0.09 -11.52 -9.12
CA LEU A 4 0.23 -10.12 -9.44
C LEU A 4 -0.99 -9.39 -9.99
N SER A 5 -1.02 -8.11 -9.69
CA SER A 5 -2.04 -7.17 -10.14
C SER A 5 -1.34 -5.93 -10.70
N HIS A 6 -2.01 -5.27 -11.65
CA HIS A 6 -1.53 -4.00 -12.21
C HIS A 6 -2.67 -3.00 -12.18
N THR A 7 -2.48 -1.94 -11.41
CA THR A 7 -3.34 -0.76 -11.54
C THR A 7 -3.07 -0.08 -12.89
N LYS A 8 -4.08 0.53 -13.52
CA LYS A 8 -3.87 1.12 -14.86
C LYS A 8 -3.00 2.39 -14.77
N PRO A 9 -2.19 2.67 -15.81
CA PRO A 9 -2.02 1.90 -17.06
C PRO A 9 -1.30 0.56 -16.86
N LYS A 10 -1.53 -0.44 -17.74
CA LYS A 10 -0.96 -1.81 -17.65
C LYS A 10 0.59 -1.84 -17.62
N SER A 11 1.26 -0.74 -17.96
CA SER A 11 2.70 -0.51 -17.79
C SER A 11 3.10 -0.05 -16.37
N SER A 12 2.15 -0.04 -15.44
CA SER A 12 2.39 0.43 -14.09
C SER A 12 2.81 -0.70 -13.17
N CYS A 13 3.67 -0.30 -12.24
CA CYS A 13 4.25 -1.07 -11.16
C CYS A 13 3.37 -2.26 -10.68
N PRO A 14 3.88 -3.50 -10.73
CA PRO A 14 3.16 -4.65 -10.20
C PRO A 14 2.86 -4.50 -8.70
N SER A 15 1.77 -5.14 -8.27
CA SER A 15 1.28 -5.10 -6.90
C SER A 15 0.58 -6.38 -6.47
N LEU A 16 0.38 -6.54 -5.16
CA LEU A 16 -0.59 -7.48 -4.60
C LEU A 16 -1.94 -6.77 -4.42
N SER A 17 -3.03 -7.44 -4.76
CA SER A 17 -4.38 -6.90 -4.61
C SER A 17 -5.20 -7.80 -3.71
N LEU A 18 -5.42 -7.38 -2.47
CA LEU A 18 -6.24 -8.09 -1.49
C LEU A 18 -7.60 -7.40 -1.28
N PRO A 19 -8.63 -8.13 -0.84
CA PRO A 19 -9.93 -7.58 -0.44
C PRO A 19 -9.81 -6.35 0.50
N ALA A 20 -10.31 -5.20 0.05
CA ALA A 20 -10.41 -4.04 0.92
C ALA A 20 -11.42 -4.30 2.07
N VAL A 21 -11.21 -3.65 3.21
CA VAL A 21 -11.97 -3.83 4.47
C VAL A 21 -11.73 -5.16 5.15
N VAL A 22 -11.81 -6.28 4.43
CA VAL A 22 -11.54 -7.61 5.00
C VAL A 22 -10.06 -7.76 5.34
N ASP A 23 -9.16 -7.48 4.39
CA ASP A 23 -7.70 -7.53 4.59
C ASP A 23 -7.14 -6.14 4.89
N CYS A 24 -7.83 -5.36 5.73
CA CYS A 24 -7.41 -4.02 6.14
C CYS A 24 -7.58 -3.85 7.66
N PRO A 25 -6.65 -4.33 8.50
CA PRO A 25 -6.83 -4.37 9.95
C PRO A 25 -7.14 -3.01 10.59
N ALA A 26 -6.53 -1.94 10.08
CA ALA A 26 -6.76 -0.58 10.59
C ALA A 26 -8.00 0.13 10.00
N CYS A 27 -8.81 -0.54 9.18
CA CYS A 27 -9.91 0.11 8.47
C CYS A 27 -10.93 0.71 9.43
N GLU A 28 -11.46 -0.10 10.34
CA GLU A 28 -12.49 0.34 11.30
C GLU A 28 -11.97 1.46 12.21
N LEU A 29 -10.78 1.29 12.77
CA LEU A 29 -10.14 2.31 13.60
C LEU A 29 -9.91 3.62 12.82
N SER A 30 -9.44 3.53 11.57
CA SER A 30 -9.26 4.72 10.72
C SER A 30 -10.57 5.47 10.49
N VAL A 31 -11.69 4.75 10.32
CA VAL A 31 -13.02 5.36 10.20
C VAL A 31 -13.42 6.04 11.51
N LYS A 32 -13.25 5.36 12.64
CA LYS A 32 -13.55 5.91 13.97
C LYS A 32 -12.76 7.20 14.23
N MET A 33 -11.44 7.17 14.03
CA MET A 33 -10.57 8.33 14.22
C MET A 33 -11.00 9.54 13.36
N ALA A 34 -11.34 9.31 12.09
CA ALA A 34 -11.81 10.39 11.22
C ALA A 34 -13.16 10.96 11.67
N ARG A 35 -14.11 10.10 12.06
CA ARG A 35 -15.43 10.52 12.54
C ARG A 35 -15.36 11.30 13.86
N GLU A 36 -14.55 10.85 14.81
CA GLU A 36 -14.32 11.55 16.08
C GLU A 36 -13.73 12.95 15.87
N ALA A 37 -12.92 13.12 14.81
CA ALA A 37 -12.41 14.42 14.40
C ALA A 37 -13.41 15.25 13.56
N GLY A 38 -14.63 14.77 13.32
CA GLY A 38 -15.63 15.43 12.48
C GLY A 38 -15.28 15.47 10.99
N LYS A 39 -14.48 14.51 10.50
CA LYS A 39 -13.94 14.50 9.13
C LYS A 39 -14.45 13.32 8.31
N SER A 40 -14.31 13.42 6.99
CA SER A 40 -14.65 12.34 6.07
C SER A 40 -13.54 11.28 6.02
N ALA A 41 -13.85 10.06 6.44
CA ALA A 41 -12.90 8.95 6.43
C ALA A 41 -12.58 8.48 5.01
N ILE A 42 -11.30 8.18 4.75
CA ILE A 42 -10.86 7.64 3.46
C ILE A 42 -11.43 6.25 3.23
N CYS A 43 -11.43 5.41 4.28
CA CYS A 43 -11.89 4.02 4.20
C CYS A 43 -13.40 3.91 3.88
N GLU A 44 -14.25 4.82 4.34
CA GLU A 44 -15.68 4.86 3.99
C GLU A 44 -15.93 5.13 2.49
N ARG A 45 -14.96 5.79 1.84
CA ARG A 45 -15.03 6.11 0.41
C ARG A 45 -13.87 5.47 -0.35
N CYS A 46 -13.42 4.30 0.09
CA CYS A 46 -12.25 3.62 -0.46
C CYS A 46 -12.37 3.41 -1.98
N TYR A 47 -11.31 3.71 -2.74
CA TYR A 47 -11.32 3.49 -4.19
C TYR A 47 -11.39 1.99 -4.53
N ALA A 48 -10.88 1.13 -3.66
CA ALA A 48 -10.87 -0.32 -3.82
C ALA A 48 -12.24 -0.96 -3.52
N GLN A 49 -13.28 -0.16 -3.29
CA GLN A 49 -14.67 -0.60 -3.22
C GLN A 49 -15.51 -0.09 -4.41
N ARG A 50 -14.87 0.47 -5.44
CA ARG A 50 -15.55 1.10 -6.58
C ARG A 50 -14.86 0.72 -7.91
N GLY A 51 -15.48 1.11 -9.02
CA GLY A 51 -14.92 0.89 -10.35
C GLY A 51 -14.68 -0.61 -10.63
N ARG A 52 -13.51 -0.96 -11.15
CA ARG A 52 -13.21 -2.37 -11.47
C ARG A 52 -13.16 -3.29 -10.24
N TYR A 53 -12.92 -2.75 -9.05
CA TYR A 53 -12.84 -3.55 -7.82
C TYR A 53 -14.20 -4.16 -7.40
N VAL A 54 -15.32 -3.70 -7.98
CA VAL A 54 -16.63 -4.33 -7.74
C VAL A 54 -16.97 -5.44 -8.73
N PHE A 55 -16.18 -5.62 -9.78
CA PHE A 55 -16.42 -6.67 -10.76
C PHE A 55 -16.16 -8.03 -10.14
N ARG A 56 -17.08 -8.97 -10.39
CA ARG A 56 -17.05 -10.33 -9.84
C ARG A 56 -15.68 -11.00 -10.00
N GLN A 57 -15.12 -10.99 -11.21
CA GLN A 57 -13.82 -11.61 -11.50
C GLN A 57 -12.66 -11.00 -10.70
N VAL A 58 -12.70 -9.69 -10.45
CA VAL A 58 -11.68 -9.01 -9.64
C VAL A 58 -11.80 -9.43 -8.18
N ARG A 59 -13.03 -9.48 -7.65
CA ARG A 59 -13.31 -9.94 -6.27
C ARG A 59 -12.95 -11.40 -6.05
N GLU A 60 -13.29 -12.28 -6.99
CA GLU A 60 -12.92 -13.71 -6.94
C GLU A 60 -11.39 -13.86 -6.96
N GLY A 61 -10.68 -13.10 -7.81
CA GLY A 61 -9.22 -13.09 -7.82
C GLY A 61 -8.61 -12.54 -6.53
N GLN A 62 -9.22 -11.52 -5.93
CA GLN A 62 -8.81 -10.98 -4.62
C GLN A 62 -9.02 -11.99 -3.51
N GLN A 63 -10.16 -12.67 -3.46
CA GLN A 63 -10.46 -13.72 -2.49
C GLN A 63 -9.49 -14.89 -2.60
N ALA A 64 -9.20 -15.35 -3.81
CA ALA A 64 -8.21 -16.42 -4.03
C ALA A 64 -6.81 -16.02 -3.52
N ARG A 65 -6.39 -14.77 -3.77
CA ARG A 65 -5.10 -14.26 -3.24
C ARG A 65 -5.12 -14.08 -1.73
N SER A 66 -6.25 -13.67 -1.13
CA SER A 66 -6.42 -13.55 0.31
C SER A 66 -6.32 -14.91 1.00
N GLN A 67 -7.01 -15.92 0.48
CA GLN A 67 -6.92 -17.30 1.00
C GLN A 67 -5.48 -17.81 0.90
N TRP A 68 -4.84 -17.70 -0.27
CA TRP A 68 -3.44 -18.08 -0.44
C TRP A 68 -2.53 -17.32 0.52
N TRP A 69 -2.74 -16.01 0.67
CA TRP A 69 -1.95 -15.19 1.58
C TRP A 69 -2.06 -15.74 3.00
N HIS A 70 -3.26 -15.95 3.54
CA HIS A 70 -3.43 -16.41 4.92
C HIS A 70 -3.01 -17.87 5.16
N ASP A 71 -3.08 -18.73 4.15
CA ASP A 71 -2.74 -20.16 4.27
C ASP A 71 -1.25 -20.47 4.06
N THR A 72 -0.48 -19.54 3.49
CA THR A 72 0.93 -19.77 3.13
C THR A 72 1.84 -19.21 4.22
N ASP A 73 2.96 -19.87 4.50
CA ASP A 73 3.99 -19.36 5.41
C ASP A 73 4.57 -18.01 4.92
N PRO A 74 4.88 -17.04 5.79
CA PRO A 74 5.38 -15.72 5.38
C PRO A 74 6.64 -15.74 4.50
N VAL A 75 7.59 -16.65 4.76
CA VAL A 75 8.82 -16.80 3.97
C VAL A 75 8.49 -17.42 2.62
N GLU A 76 7.62 -18.43 2.60
CA GLU A 76 7.16 -19.07 1.37
C GLU A 76 6.39 -18.08 0.47
N ARG A 77 5.53 -17.22 1.05
CA ARG A 77 4.88 -16.11 0.31
C ARG A 77 5.90 -15.25 -0.42
N ALA A 78 6.98 -14.89 0.27
CA ALA A 78 8.03 -14.04 -0.27
C ALA A 78 8.73 -14.71 -1.46
N VAL A 79 9.10 -15.99 -1.31
CA VAL A 79 9.74 -16.77 -2.38
C VAL A 79 8.84 -16.89 -3.60
N ILE A 80 7.58 -17.27 -3.41
CA ILE A 80 6.62 -17.45 -4.51
C ILE A 80 6.35 -16.12 -5.22
N LEU A 81 6.14 -15.03 -4.48
CA LEU A 81 5.93 -13.70 -5.07
C LEU A 81 7.18 -13.21 -5.81
N ALA A 82 8.37 -13.42 -5.25
CA ALA A 82 9.61 -13.01 -5.88
C ALA A 82 9.84 -13.76 -7.20
N ASP A 83 9.54 -15.05 -7.23
CA ASP A 83 9.60 -15.86 -8.44
C ASP A 83 8.54 -15.44 -9.48
N ALA A 84 7.31 -15.11 -9.06
CA ALA A 84 6.29 -14.56 -9.95
C ALA A 84 6.76 -13.26 -10.63
N ILE A 85 7.43 -12.37 -9.87
CA ILE A 85 7.98 -11.12 -10.41
C ILE A 85 9.14 -11.38 -11.37
N LYS A 86 10.05 -12.30 -11.04
CA LYS A 86 11.16 -12.69 -11.94
C LYS A 86 10.64 -13.25 -13.26
N ARG A 87 9.57 -14.04 -13.22
CA ARG A 87 8.91 -14.61 -14.42
C ARG A 87 8.18 -13.57 -15.26
N GLU A 88 7.61 -12.52 -14.63
CA GLU A 88 6.94 -11.44 -15.36
C GLU A 88 7.94 -10.52 -16.10
N GLY A 89 9.12 -10.28 -15.51
CA GLY A 89 10.24 -9.62 -16.19
C GLY A 89 10.89 -8.48 -15.41
N ALA A 90 11.53 -7.55 -16.12
CA ALA A 90 12.40 -6.52 -15.56
C ALA A 90 11.62 -5.35 -14.90
N HIS A 91 11.10 -5.59 -13.70
CA HIS A 91 10.53 -4.54 -12.85
C HIS A 91 11.61 -3.89 -11.98
N ARG A 92 11.53 -2.56 -11.81
CA ARG A 92 12.39 -1.80 -10.87
C ARG A 92 11.65 -1.31 -9.64
N TYR A 93 10.32 -1.41 -9.67
CA TYR A 93 9.44 -0.90 -8.65
C TYR A 93 8.35 -1.93 -8.39
N PHE A 94 8.01 -2.12 -7.12
CA PHE A 94 6.88 -2.93 -6.66
C PHE A 94 6.05 -2.11 -5.67
N ARG A 95 4.73 -2.14 -5.82
CA ARG A 95 3.79 -1.54 -4.86
C ARG A 95 3.20 -2.69 -4.06
N CYS A 96 3.57 -2.82 -2.80
CA CYS A 96 3.19 -4.00 -2.02
C CYS A 96 1.69 -4.27 -2.02
N TYR A 97 0.86 -3.22 -1.91
CA TYR A 97 -0.59 -3.35 -1.98
C TYR A 97 -1.21 -2.30 -2.90
N ASP A 98 -2.00 -2.74 -3.89
CA ASP A 98 -2.97 -1.86 -4.56
C ASP A 98 -4.33 -1.81 -3.86
N SER A 99 -4.62 -2.79 -3.02
CA SER A 99 -5.76 -2.86 -2.12
C SER A 99 -5.47 -3.90 -1.04
N GLY A 100 -6.18 -3.80 0.08
CA GLY A 100 -5.72 -4.42 1.31
C GLY A 100 -4.70 -3.54 2.05
N ASP A 101 -4.23 -4.04 3.18
CA ASP A 101 -3.18 -3.47 3.99
C ASP A 101 -2.40 -4.61 4.68
N LEU A 102 -1.38 -4.26 5.45
CA LEU A 102 -0.55 -5.23 6.17
C LEU A 102 -1.34 -5.98 7.24
N ASP A 103 -1.09 -7.27 7.38
CA ASP A 103 -1.23 -8.00 8.65
C ASP A 103 0.16 -8.14 9.32
N LEU A 104 0.21 -8.69 10.54
CA LEU A 104 1.46 -8.82 11.27
C LEU A 104 2.46 -9.77 10.59
N SER A 105 1.96 -10.83 9.93
CA SER A 105 2.79 -11.80 9.22
C SER A 105 3.44 -11.22 7.96
N ALA A 106 2.82 -10.19 7.37
CA ALA A 106 3.32 -9.48 6.20
C ALA A 106 4.70 -8.85 6.40
N ILE A 107 5.08 -8.52 7.63
CA ILE A 107 6.37 -7.90 7.95
C ILE A 107 7.52 -8.80 7.50
N GLU A 108 7.49 -10.08 7.86
CA GLU A 108 8.51 -11.05 7.46
C GLU A 108 8.49 -11.29 5.95
N THR A 109 7.29 -11.45 5.37
CA THR A 109 7.14 -11.62 3.91
C THR A 109 7.83 -10.51 3.12
N TRP A 110 7.60 -9.23 3.49
CA TRP A 110 8.16 -8.12 2.71
C TRP A 110 9.65 -7.88 2.96
N LEU A 111 10.17 -8.22 4.13
CA LEU A 111 11.62 -8.20 4.38
C LEU A 111 12.33 -9.24 3.50
N VAL A 112 11.90 -10.51 3.57
CA VAL A 112 12.48 -11.59 2.76
C VAL A 112 12.32 -11.31 1.26
N PHE A 113 11.16 -10.82 0.83
CA PHE A 113 10.93 -10.49 -0.58
C PHE A 113 11.91 -9.41 -1.06
N ALA A 114 12.20 -8.41 -0.23
CA ALA A 114 13.14 -7.34 -0.57
C ALA A 114 14.59 -7.86 -0.69
N ASP A 115 14.99 -8.82 0.13
CA ASP A 115 16.29 -9.49 0.05
C ASP A 115 16.42 -10.35 -1.22
N LEU A 116 15.34 -11.04 -1.62
CA LEU A 116 15.31 -11.88 -2.82
C LEU A 116 15.32 -11.09 -4.15
N LEU A 117 15.04 -9.78 -4.09
CA LEU A 117 14.88 -8.89 -5.23
C LEU A 117 15.64 -7.57 -5.02
N PRO A 118 16.98 -7.60 -4.93
CA PRO A 118 17.78 -6.44 -4.55
C PRO A 118 17.72 -5.29 -5.57
N ASP A 119 17.24 -5.51 -6.79
CA ASP A 119 17.14 -4.47 -7.83
C ASP A 119 15.79 -3.73 -7.85
N ILE A 120 14.87 -4.14 -6.99
CA ILE A 120 13.50 -3.63 -6.93
C ILE A 120 13.31 -2.73 -5.72
N LYS A 121 12.73 -1.55 -5.93
CA LYS A 121 12.27 -0.69 -4.84
C LYS A 121 10.83 -1.02 -4.48
N LEU A 122 10.57 -1.22 -3.20
CA LEU A 122 9.25 -1.47 -2.66
C LEU A 122 8.66 -0.19 -2.08
N TRP A 123 7.36 -0.03 -2.27
CA TRP A 123 6.58 0.99 -1.60
C TRP A 123 5.37 0.36 -0.91
N ILE A 124 5.20 0.67 0.38
CA ILE A 124 4.12 0.20 1.23
C ILE A 124 3.30 1.40 1.71
N PRO A 125 2.17 1.74 1.07
CA PRO A 125 1.19 2.65 1.65
C PRO A 125 0.39 1.91 2.72
N THR A 126 0.32 2.44 3.94
CA THR A 126 -0.37 1.74 5.04
C THR A 126 -1.07 2.67 6.00
N ARG A 127 -2.18 2.22 6.61
CA ARG A 127 -2.81 2.82 7.78
C ARG A 127 -2.62 2.00 9.05
N THR A 128 -1.96 0.84 8.98
CA THR A 128 -1.72 -0.01 10.15
C THR A 128 -0.81 0.63 11.18
N TRP A 129 -0.15 1.74 10.85
CA TRP A 129 0.51 2.60 11.83
C TRP A 129 -0.43 3.07 12.96
N ALA A 130 -1.74 3.11 12.74
CA ALA A 130 -2.73 3.44 13.76
C ALA A 130 -2.85 2.34 14.84
N LEU A 131 -2.35 1.14 14.56
CA LEU A 131 -2.31 -0.01 15.44
C LEU A 131 -0.89 -0.13 16.04
N PRO A 132 -0.69 0.11 17.35
CA PRO A 132 0.64 0.17 17.95
C PRO A 132 1.51 -1.07 17.73
N GLU A 133 0.91 -2.24 17.68
CA GLU A 133 1.58 -3.53 17.47
C GLU A 133 2.27 -3.64 16.11
N PHE A 134 1.87 -2.84 15.11
CA PHE A 134 2.53 -2.81 13.80
C PHE A 134 3.77 -1.91 13.78
N LEU A 135 3.88 -0.90 14.65
CA LEU A 135 4.95 0.10 14.58
C LEU A 135 6.37 -0.48 14.59
N PRO A 136 6.71 -1.50 15.42
CA PRO A 136 8.03 -2.12 15.35
C PRO A 136 8.32 -2.73 13.97
N GLY A 137 7.38 -3.47 13.41
CA GLY A 137 7.50 -4.09 12.10
C GLY A 137 7.56 -3.07 10.96
N LEU A 138 6.75 -2.01 11.01
CA LEU A 138 6.78 -0.93 10.02
C LEU A 138 8.14 -0.21 10.00
N ARG A 139 8.75 -0.01 11.18
CA ARG A 139 10.09 0.58 11.29
C ARG A 139 11.16 -0.37 10.78
N ALA A 140 11.06 -1.67 11.07
CA ALA A 140 11.97 -2.68 10.52
C ALA A 140 11.91 -2.72 8.98
N LEU A 141 10.69 -2.72 8.42
CA LEU A 141 10.47 -2.58 6.98
C LEU A 141 11.12 -1.30 6.44
N ASN A 142 10.85 -0.14 7.03
CA ASN A 142 11.36 1.13 6.53
C ASN A 142 12.88 1.32 6.71
N ALA A 143 13.50 0.57 7.63
CA ALA A 143 14.95 0.55 7.80
C ALA A 143 15.65 -0.23 6.67
N HIS A 144 14.94 -1.12 5.97
CA HIS A 144 15.49 -1.84 4.83
C HIS A 144 15.72 -0.89 3.64
N PRO A 145 16.91 -0.87 3.01
CA PRO A 145 17.28 0.14 2.00
C PRO A 145 16.46 0.10 0.71
N ARG A 146 15.69 -0.98 0.51
CA ARG A 146 14.80 -1.14 -0.66
C ARG A 146 13.33 -0.83 -0.38
N ILE A 147 12.94 -0.63 0.87
CA ILE A 147 11.53 -0.50 1.24
C ILE A 147 11.25 0.93 1.70
N VAL A 148 10.18 1.50 1.17
CA VAL A 148 9.65 2.80 1.59
C VAL A 148 8.26 2.59 2.20
N VAL A 149 8.15 2.71 3.51
CA VAL A 149 6.87 2.61 4.24
C VAL A 149 6.31 4.01 4.47
N ARG A 150 5.12 4.27 3.92
CA ARG A 150 4.50 5.59 3.99
C ARG A 150 3.17 5.53 4.76
N PRO A 151 3.10 6.17 5.93
CA PRO A 151 1.87 6.25 6.69
C PRO A 151 0.84 7.09 5.93
N SER A 152 -0.33 6.52 5.71
CA SER A 152 -1.43 7.17 4.98
C SER A 152 -2.37 7.86 5.97
N ALA A 153 -2.81 9.08 5.62
CA ALA A 153 -3.83 9.80 6.37
C ALA A 153 -5.13 8.99 6.47
N VAL A 154 -5.86 9.16 7.57
CA VAL A 154 -7.15 8.47 7.82
C VAL A 154 -8.34 9.20 7.21
N ALA A 155 -8.27 10.52 7.08
CA ALA A 155 -9.32 11.37 6.54
C ALA A 155 -8.88 12.12 5.27
N PHE A 156 -9.87 12.53 4.45
CA PHE A 156 -9.60 13.45 3.33
C PHE A 156 -9.20 14.83 3.84
N ASP A 157 -8.41 15.53 3.05
CA ASP A 157 -7.96 16.91 3.29
C ASP A 157 -7.09 17.08 4.56
N ASP A 158 -6.71 15.97 5.20
CA ASP A 158 -5.74 15.96 6.29
C ASP A 158 -4.30 16.07 5.77
N PRO A 159 -3.41 16.69 6.56
CA PRO A 159 -2.00 16.69 6.23
C PRO A 159 -1.46 15.24 6.23
N PRO A 160 -0.40 14.96 5.44
CA PRO A 160 0.30 13.70 5.53
C PRO A 160 0.77 13.41 6.96
N VAL A 161 0.65 12.14 7.37
CA VAL A 161 1.03 11.71 8.72
C VAL A 161 2.55 11.63 8.83
N ASN A 162 3.10 12.11 9.94
CA ASN A 162 4.52 11.96 10.25
C ASN A 162 4.68 11.02 11.44
N ILE A 163 5.46 9.95 11.26
CA ILE A 163 5.71 8.94 12.29
C ILE A 163 7.21 8.69 12.35
N ALA A 164 7.79 8.86 13.53
CA ALA A 164 9.20 8.63 13.75
C ALA A 164 9.63 7.22 13.31
N GLY A 165 10.65 7.17 12.44
CA GLY A 165 11.19 5.95 11.84
C GLY A 165 10.52 5.50 10.54
N LEU A 166 9.47 6.20 10.06
CA LEU A 166 8.83 5.92 8.77
C LEU A 166 9.15 7.02 7.74
N SER A 167 8.89 6.73 6.46
CA SER A 167 9.03 7.70 5.37
C SER A 167 7.90 8.75 5.38
N GLY A 168 8.04 9.80 4.58
CA GLY A 168 7.05 10.86 4.44
C GLY A 168 5.67 10.30 4.09
N GLY A 169 4.65 10.74 4.82
CA GLY A 169 3.30 10.20 4.69
C GLY A 169 2.60 10.54 3.38
N HIS A 170 1.40 9.96 3.25
CA HIS A 170 0.47 10.21 2.17
C HIS A 170 -0.82 10.86 2.63
N SER A 171 -1.37 11.75 1.83
CA SER A 171 -2.72 12.28 2.00
C SER A 171 -3.51 12.21 0.70
N ALA A 172 -4.83 12.22 0.84
CA ALA A 172 -5.75 12.40 -0.28
C ALA A 172 -6.65 13.60 0.01
N HIS A 173 -6.88 14.44 -0.99
CA HIS A 173 -7.60 15.69 -0.81
C HIS A 173 -8.61 15.92 -1.94
N TRP A 174 -9.67 16.63 -1.57
CA TRP A 174 -10.63 17.24 -2.49
C TRP A 174 -10.27 18.69 -2.76
N GLN A 175 -9.82 19.39 -1.72
CA GLN A 175 -9.55 20.81 -1.74
C GLN A 175 -8.10 21.09 -2.10
N GLU A 176 -7.89 22.13 -2.91
CA GLU A 176 -6.57 22.67 -3.20
C GLU A 176 -6.35 23.94 -2.36
N PRO A 177 -5.10 24.27 -1.97
CA PRO A 177 -3.89 23.49 -2.22
C PRO A 177 -3.79 22.25 -1.34
N SER A 178 -3.19 21.17 -1.86
CA SER A 178 -2.81 20.01 -1.05
C SER A 178 -1.93 20.43 0.14
N LYS A 179 -2.13 19.79 1.30
CA LYS A 179 -1.26 19.94 2.48
C LYS A 179 0.03 19.11 2.40
N ALA A 180 0.22 18.34 1.33
CA ALA A 180 1.43 17.58 1.10
C ALA A 180 2.51 18.40 0.38
N THR A 181 3.77 18.02 0.56
CA THR A 181 4.91 18.71 -0.05
C THR A 181 4.93 18.52 -1.58
N TYR A 182 4.55 17.33 -2.05
CA TYR A 182 4.53 17.01 -3.48
C TYR A 182 3.16 16.50 -3.92
N GLN A 183 2.64 17.11 -4.98
CA GLN A 183 1.39 16.67 -5.61
C GLN A 183 1.66 15.58 -6.65
N CYS A 184 1.24 14.35 -6.37
CA CYS A 184 1.41 13.26 -7.32
C CYS A 184 0.33 13.32 -8.42
N PRO A 185 0.70 13.13 -9.71
CA PRO A 185 -0.28 13.09 -10.80
C PRO A 185 -1.20 11.86 -10.76
N GLY A 186 -0.93 10.88 -9.87
CA GLY A 186 -1.67 9.63 -9.76
C GLY A 186 -1.40 8.65 -10.92
N ASN A 187 -0.35 8.89 -11.72
CA ASN A 187 0.04 8.03 -12.83
C ASN A 187 1.46 7.52 -12.63
N CYS A 188 1.55 6.25 -12.28
CA CYS A 188 2.79 5.53 -12.08
C CYS A 188 3.63 5.41 -13.37
N ALA A 189 3.08 5.52 -14.58
CA ALA A 189 3.91 5.49 -15.79
C ALA A 189 4.88 6.68 -15.90
N ILE A 190 4.58 7.81 -15.24
CA ILE A 190 5.34 9.06 -15.36
C ILE A 190 5.89 9.58 -14.03
N CYS A 191 5.54 8.94 -12.91
CA CYS A 191 5.91 9.39 -11.58
C CYS A 191 6.29 8.22 -10.67
N ARG A 192 7.42 8.36 -9.96
CA ARG A 192 7.96 7.38 -9.01
C ARG A 192 8.31 7.99 -7.64
N THR A 193 7.85 9.21 -7.34
CA THR A 193 8.15 9.93 -6.09
C THR A 193 7.86 9.10 -4.83
N CYS A 194 6.80 8.28 -4.84
CA CYS A 194 6.47 7.38 -3.74
C CYS A 194 7.62 6.43 -3.36
N TRP A 195 8.44 6.00 -4.33
CA TRP A 195 9.61 5.14 -4.10
C TRP A 195 10.91 5.95 -3.99
N ASP A 196 11.07 6.98 -4.83
CA ASP A 196 12.38 7.61 -5.04
C ASP A 196 12.70 8.75 -4.07
N LYS A 197 11.69 9.31 -3.39
CA LYS A 197 11.85 10.45 -2.50
C LYS A 197 11.24 10.16 -1.12
N PRO A 198 11.81 9.23 -0.33
CA PRO A 198 11.24 8.77 0.93
C PRO A 198 10.97 9.91 1.93
N GLY A 199 11.80 10.96 1.96
CA GLY A 199 11.60 12.11 2.85
C GLY A 199 10.48 13.08 2.47
N LEU A 200 9.98 13.05 1.22
CA LEU A 200 8.93 13.97 0.78
C LEU A 200 7.55 13.41 1.14
N SER A 201 6.68 14.21 1.74
CA SER A 201 5.26 13.87 1.85
C SER A 201 4.55 14.04 0.50
N VAL A 202 3.61 13.14 0.18
CA VAL A 202 2.99 13.07 -1.14
C VAL A 202 1.46 13.14 -1.04
N GLY A 203 0.84 14.00 -1.83
CA GLY A 203 -0.61 14.22 -1.89
C GLY A 203 -1.21 13.67 -3.18
N PHE A 204 -2.44 13.15 -3.08
CA PHE A 204 -3.22 12.66 -4.21
C PHE A 204 -4.54 13.40 -4.30
N LYS A 205 -4.76 14.11 -5.40
CA LYS A 205 -6.08 14.70 -5.68
C LYS A 205 -7.08 13.58 -5.93
N ARG A 206 -8.15 13.55 -5.15
CA ARG A 206 -9.24 12.63 -5.40
C ARG A 206 -10.02 13.09 -6.63
N ARG A 207 -10.26 12.15 -7.55
CA ARG A 207 -11.05 12.33 -8.78
C ARG A 207 -12.41 11.67 -8.61
#